data_AF-A0AAJ3V978-F1
#
_entry.id   AF-A0AAJ3V978-F1
#
_cell.length_a   1.000
_cell.length_b   1.000
_cell.length_c   1.000
_cell.angle_alpha   90.00
_cell.angle_beta   90.00
_cell.angle_gamma   90.00
#
_symmetry.space_group_name_H-M   'P 1'
#
loop_
_entity.id
_entity.type
_entity.pdbx_description
1 polymer ?
#
loop_
_entity_poly.entity_id
_entity_poly.type
_entity_poly.pdbx_seq_one_letter_code
_entity_poly.pdbx_strand_id
1 'polypeptide(L)'
;MINIPPGLKEAIEADDLVLFIGAGLSWNLKNTDNESLEGWDKMVKSITSHLNKKGHITDELKQSCDALKSIETLEILENREISKKEVGEFIKHYFALGKENDFSFHKKLFSLSTKIITTNYDRAFEEAVPELQSKKAYRTKDYELNRLKKDPIFLFKLHGCIDHLDSIILFPSDYNELYDIKGREAEHALYVLRNLIFNKTFLFIGTSLGDPQVKGIIEEIKRIQGIYGQKHYIIVFKPLENPLNSLAPIEVTSYTEVPEVIDQLLEIKQVAEAKKGNQEKILSDQLKESEKEIISLTEELDKEKNENKRQSLLLEREANSHASIGLKHHLAGEYLDASKEYKIAVELKPRFAVAYSNWGVALTSLAQVKSEVEAEALYTESFEKFQKAVQSKPDYHEAYNNWGMALSGLAQLKSDSEAEKLYNEAFEKFQQGIKNGGRSYNLACLYAIRNKKEKALKYLEHSLSRHDVSVEIVEKDKDWDGFRDDSDFKRILSNTKG
;
A
#
# COMPACT_ATOMS: atom_id res chain seq x y z
N MET A 1 0.62 -19.33 -19.68
CA MET A 1 1.16 -18.14 -19.00
C MET A 1 0.40 -16.95 -19.53
N ILE A 2 -0.32 -16.25 -18.65
CA ILE A 2 -1.24 -15.18 -19.05
C ILE A 2 -0.41 -13.93 -19.30
N ASN A 3 -0.64 -13.23 -20.41
CA ASN A 3 0.20 -12.09 -20.75
C ASN A 3 -0.14 -10.89 -19.86
N ILE A 4 0.71 -10.60 -18.87
CA ILE A 4 0.56 -9.43 -18.00
C ILE A 4 1.07 -8.17 -18.71
N PRO A 5 0.22 -7.14 -18.92
CA PRO A 5 0.62 -5.91 -19.59
C PRO A 5 1.76 -5.17 -18.87
N PRO A 6 2.73 -4.56 -19.60
CA PRO A 6 3.86 -3.86 -18.99
C PRO A 6 3.45 -2.77 -17.99
N GLY A 7 2.48 -1.92 -18.35
CA GLY A 7 2.05 -0.83 -17.46
C GLY A 7 1.36 -1.32 -16.16
N LEU A 8 0.85 -2.55 -16.13
CA LEU A 8 0.37 -3.15 -14.86
C LEU A 8 1.54 -3.59 -13.97
N LYS A 9 2.65 -4.06 -14.57
CA LYS A 9 3.88 -4.39 -13.83
C LYS A 9 4.50 -3.13 -13.22
N GLU A 10 4.61 -2.07 -14.01
CA GLU A 10 5.11 -0.76 -13.56
C GLU A 10 4.29 -0.22 -12.38
N ALA A 11 2.96 -0.33 -12.44
CA ALA A 11 2.08 0.08 -11.35
C ALA A 11 2.27 -0.76 -10.07
N ILE A 12 2.60 -2.05 -10.18
CA ILE A 12 2.90 -2.90 -9.02
C ILE A 12 4.26 -2.52 -8.42
N GLU A 13 5.26 -2.30 -9.26
CA GLU A 13 6.62 -1.91 -8.85
C GLU A 13 6.61 -0.57 -8.08
N ALA A 14 5.79 0.37 -8.55
CA ALA A 14 5.58 1.70 -7.96
C ALA A 14 4.59 1.74 -6.78
N ASP A 15 3.96 0.62 -6.39
CA ASP A 15 2.88 0.57 -5.40
C ASP A 15 1.66 1.48 -5.73
N ASP A 16 1.41 1.69 -7.02
CA ASP A 16 0.33 2.52 -7.56
C ASP A 16 -0.92 1.72 -7.96
N LEU A 17 -0.88 0.40 -7.82
CA LEU A 17 -1.99 -0.48 -8.13
C LEU A 17 -3.14 -0.31 -7.11
N VAL A 18 -4.35 -0.08 -7.61
CA VAL A 18 -5.62 -0.12 -6.87
C VAL A 18 -6.46 -1.27 -7.41
N LEU A 19 -6.95 -2.14 -6.52
CA LEU A 19 -7.86 -3.21 -6.93
C LEU A 19 -9.30 -2.72 -6.86
N PHE A 20 -10.00 -2.85 -7.97
CA PHE A 20 -11.43 -2.62 -8.03
C PHE A 20 -12.17 -3.96 -8.05
N ILE A 21 -12.93 -4.23 -6.99
CA ILE A 21 -13.54 -5.53 -6.74
C ILE A 21 -15.05 -5.46 -6.91
N GLY A 22 -15.56 -6.26 -7.85
CA GLY A 22 -17.00 -6.44 -8.09
C GLY A 22 -17.63 -7.62 -7.34
N ALA A 23 -18.94 -7.77 -7.54
CA ALA A 23 -19.76 -8.77 -6.86
C ALA A 23 -19.38 -10.22 -7.20
N GLY A 24 -18.68 -10.45 -8.33
CA GLY A 24 -18.22 -11.77 -8.73
C GLY A 24 -17.29 -12.44 -7.71
N LEU A 25 -16.54 -11.68 -6.92
CA LEU A 25 -15.71 -12.25 -5.84
C LEU A 25 -16.53 -12.74 -4.65
N SER A 26 -17.68 -12.12 -4.39
CA SER A 26 -18.56 -12.49 -3.29
C SER A 26 -19.56 -13.58 -3.70
N TRP A 27 -19.60 -14.00 -4.97
CA TRP A 27 -20.62 -14.88 -5.53
C TRP A 27 -20.84 -16.17 -4.72
N ASN A 28 -19.74 -16.84 -4.37
CA ASN A 28 -19.78 -18.12 -3.65
C ASN A 28 -19.79 -17.96 -2.12
N LEU A 29 -19.65 -16.74 -1.61
CA LEU A 29 -19.75 -16.51 -0.17
C LEU A 29 -21.17 -16.80 0.29
N LYS A 30 -21.26 -17.27 1.53
CA LYS A 30 -22.52 -17.68 2.15
C LYS A 30 -22.93 -16.74 3.26
N ASN A 31 -24.22 -16.43 3.32
CA ASN A 31 -24.78 -15.66 4.41
C ASN A 31 -24.93 -16.50 5.70
N THR A 32 -25.48 -15.91 6.75
CA THR A 32 -25.73 -16.59 8.04
C THR A 32 -26.73 -17.75 7.95
N ASP A 33 -27.55 -17.80 6.89
CA ASP A 33 -28.46 -18.91 6.58
C ASP A 33 -27.81 -20.00 5.71
N ASN A 34 -26.50 -19.92 5.46
CA ASN A 34 -25.73 -20.84 4.61
C ASN A 34 -26.15 -20.82 3.12
N GLU A 35 -26.78 -19.73 2.67
CA GLU A 35 -27.15 -19.49 1.28
C GLU A 35 -26.07 -18.67 0.55
N SER A 36 -25.73 -19.06 -0.68
CA SER A 36 -24.79 -18.34 -1.55
C SER A 36 -25.33 -16.98 -2.02
N LEU A 37 -24.46 -15.98 -2.15
CA LEU A 37 -24.87 -14.64 -2.58
C LEU A 37 -25.23 -14.56 -4.07
N GLU A 38 -24.56 -15.31 -4.95
CA GLU A 38 -24.81 -15.49 -6.41
C GLU A 38 -25.00 -14.23 -7.27
N GLY A 39 -24.80 -13.02 -6.72
CA GLY A 39 -24.86 -11.78 -7.49
C GLY A 39 -26.23 -11.10 -7.56
N TRP A 40 -26.31 -10.09 -8.42
CA TRP A 40 -27.33 -9.05 -8.37
C TRP A 40 -28.75 -9.56 -8.67
N ASP A 41 -28.90 -10.45 -9.65
CA ASP A 41 -30.22 -10.94 -10.07
C ASP A 41 -30.92 -11.76 -8.98
N LYS A 42 -30.16 -12.65 -8.32
CA LYS A 42 -30.68 -13.41 -7.17
C LYS A 42 -31.07 -12.49 -6.03
N MET A 43 -30.23 -11.49 -5.72
CA MET A 43 -30.52 -10.53 -4.66
C MET A 43 -31.85 -9.81 -4.93
N VAL A 44 -32.06 -9.27 -6.13
CA VAL A 44 -33.31 -8.56 -6.48
C VAL A 44 -34.54 -9.49 -6.43
N LYS A 45 -34.43 -10.73 -6.94
CA LYS A 45 -35.52 -11.73 -6.81
C LYS A 45 -35.81 -12.13 -5.36
N SER A 46 -34.79 -12.06 -4.49
CA SER A 46 -34.96 -12.32 -3.07
C SER A 46 -35.63 -11.14 -2.36
N ILE A 47 -35.36 -9.89 -2.80
CA ILE A 47 -36.09 -8.69 -2.35
C ILE A 47 -37.57 -8.79 -2.70
N THR A 48 -37.92 -9.12 -3.96
CA THR A 48 -39.33 -9.25 -4.37
C THR A 48 -40.03 -10.35 -3.56
N SER A 49 -39.36 -11.47 -3.34
CA SER A 49 -39.86 -12.56 -2.49
C SER A 49 -40.06 -12.13 -1.03
N HIS A 50 -39.15 -11.32 -0.47
CA HIS A 50 -39.27 -10.79 0.88
C HIS A 50 -40.44 -9.82 1.01
N LEU A 51 -40.55 -8.85 0.09
CA LEU A 51 -41.62 -7.86 0.08
C LEU A 51 -42.99 -8.50 -0.08
N ASN A 52 -43.10 -9.53 -0.92
CA ASN A 52 -44.33 -10.29 -1.10
C ASN A 52 -44.74 -11.02 0.18
N LYS A 53 -43.81 -11.73 0.84
CA LYS A 53 -44.05 -12.37 2.15
C LYS A 53 -44.50 -11.40 3.24
N LYS A 54 -44.02 -10.16 3.18
CA LYS A 54 -44.38 -9.08 4.12
C LYS A 54 -45.68 -8.35 3.75
N GLY A 55 -46.30 -8.68 2.61
CA GLY A 55 -47.53 -8.06 2.14
C GLY A 55 -47.34 -6.68 1.50
N HIS A 56 -46.10 -6.29 1.19
CA HIS A 56 -45.82 -5.02 0.51
C HIS A 56 -46.10 -5.08 -1.00
N ILE A 57 -46.04 -6.27 -1.61
CA ILE A 57 -46.37 -6.47 -3.04
C ILE A 57 -47.21 -7.74 -3.26
N THR A 58 -48.01 -7.75 -4.33
CA THR A 58 -48.84 -8.91 -4.71
C THR A 58 -48.03 -9.99 -5.42
N ASP A 59 -48.57 -11.22 -5.45
CA ASP A 59 -47.97 -12.35 -6.19
C ASP A 59 -47.85 -12.05 -7.69
N GLU A 60 -48.86 -11.38 -8.25
CA GLU A 60 -48.89 -10.94 -9.65
C GLU A 60 -47.77 -9.96 -9.98
N LEU A 61 -47.50 -9.00 -9.07
CA LEU A 61 -46.39 -8.07 -9.24
C LEU A 61 -45.04 -8.79 -9.13
N LYS A 62 -44.88 -9.67 -8.13
CA LYS A 62 -43.67 -10.46 -7.98
C LYS A 62 -43.37 -11.24 -9.26
N GLN A 63 -44.37 -11.93 -9.82
CA GLN A 63 -44.21 -12.69 -11.07
C GLN A 63 -43.80 -11.79 -12.25
N SER A 64 -44.37 -10.59 -12.33
CA SER A 64 -43.99 -9.61 -13.35
C SER A 64 -42.54 -9.14 -13.18
N CYS A 65 -42.12 -8.83 -11.95
CA CYS A 65 -40.76 -8.41 -11.63
C CYS A 65 -39.72 -9.52 -11.88
N ASP A 66 -40.04 -10.79 -11.58
CA ASP A 66 -39.11 -11.91 -11.76
C ASP A 66 -38.78 -12.18 -13.24
N ALA A 67 -39.59 -11.65 -14.18
CA ALA A 67 -39.39 -11.74 -15.62
C ALA A 67 -38.59 -10.57 -16.23
N LEU A 68 -38.33 -9.51 -15.45
CA LEU A 68 -37.63 -8.30 -15.89
C LEU A 68 -36.16 -8.32 -15.52
N LYS A 69 -35.38 -7.39 -16.08
CA LYS A 69 -34.01 -7.15 -15.61
C LYS A 69 -34.04 -6.56 -14.21
N SER A 70 -33.01 -6.85 -13.42
CA SER A 70 -32.97 -6.45 -12.01
C SER A 70 -33.12 -4.94 -11.79
N ILE A 71 -32.58 -4.10 -12.68
CA ILE A 71 -32.71 -2.63 -12.57
C ILE A 71 -34.14 -2.14 -12.87
N GLU A 72 -34.81 -2.74 -13.86
CA GLU A 72 -36.21 -2.43 -14.20
C GLU A 72 -37.14 -2.86 -13.06
N THR A 73 -36.85 -3.98 -12.41
CA THR A 73 -37.55 -4.41 -11.20
C THR A 73 -37.40 -3.41 -10.05
N LEU A 74 -36.18 -2.92 -9.78
CA LEU A 74 -35.95 -1.94 -8.73
C LEU A 74 -36.64 -0.59 -9.03
N GLU A 75 -36.70 -0.18 -10.31
CA GLU A 75 -37.45 0.99 -10.75
C GLU A 75 -38.95 0.86 -10.48
N ILE A 76 -39.54 -0.31 -10.76
CA ILE A 76 -40.95 -0.57 -10.44
C ILE A 76 -41.22 -0.53 -8.94
N LEU A 77 -40.31 -1.10 -8.13
CA LEU A 77 -40.43 -1.07 -6.67
C LEU A 77 -40.35 0.37 -6.14
N GLU A 78 -39.38 1.16 -6.64
CA GLU A 78 -39.20 2.56 -6.26
C GLU A 78 -40.41 3.43 -6.65
N ASN A 79 -40.96 3.26 -7.85
CA ASN A 79 -42.16 3.96 -8.31
C ASN A 79 -43.42 3.62 -7.49
N ARG A 80 -43.39 2.53 -6.71
CA ARG A 80 -44.43 2.14 -5.76
C ARG A 80 -44.12 2.57 -4.33
N GLU A 81 -43.19 3.50 -4.16
CA GLU A 81 -42.78 4.06 -2.87
C GLU A 81 -42.14 3.04 -1.91
N ILE A 82 -41.65 1.90 -2.43
CA ILE A 82 -40.79 1.01 -1.65
C ILE A 82 -39.44 1.69 -1.50
N SER A 83 -39.04 1.94 -0.25
CA SER A 83 -37.80 2.62 0.09
C SER A 83 -36.79 1.68 0.74
N LYS A 84 -35.61 2.21 1.07
CA LYS A 84 -34.59 1.47 1.84
C LYS A 84 -35.09 1.06 3.23
N LYS A 85 -36.13 1.70 3.79
CA LYS A 85 -36.71 1.28 5.08
C LYS A 85 -37.36 -0.10 5.00
N GLU A 86 -38.06 -0.39 3.91
CA GLU A 86 -38.79 -1.65 3.72
C GLU A 86 -37.83 -2.81 3.42
N VAL A 87 -36.71 -2.55 2.74
CA VAL A 87 -35.77 -3.59 2.29
C VAL A 87 -34.46 -3.65 3.09
N GLY A 88 -34.17 -2.64 3.92
CA GLY A 88 -32.85 -2.47 4.55
C GLY A 88 -32.46 -3.61 5.49
N GLU A 89 -33.36 -4.04 6.36
CA GLU A 89 -33.10 -5.19 7.27
C GLU A 89 -32.91 -6.48 6.48
N PHE A 90 -33.65 -6.66 5.38
CA PHE A 90 -33.45 -7.80 4.49
C PHE A 90 -32.07 -7.77 3.84
N ILE A 91 -31.63 -6.63 3.31
CA ILE A 91 -30.30 -6.48 2.70
C ILE A 91 -29.19 -6.74 3.71
N LYS A 92 -29.33 -6.19 4.92
CA LYS A 92 -28.37 -6.41 6.02
C LYS A 92 -28.22 -7.88 6.33
N HIS A 93 -29.33 -8.60 6.43
CA HIS A 93 -29.35 -10.04 6.68
C HIS A 93 -28.79 -10.84 5.49
N TYR A 94 -29.18 -10.49 4.27
CA TYR A 94 -28.74 -11.16 3.04
C TYR A 94 -27.22 -11.17 2.89
N PHE A 95 -26.56 -10.05 3.21
CA PHE A 95 -25.10 -9.92 3.12
C PHE A 95 -24.36 -10.13 4.45
N ALA A 96 -25.06 -10.53 5.51
CA ALA A 96 -24.43 -10.94 6.75
C ALA A 96 -23.71 -12.28 6.53
N LEU A 97 -22.39 -12.26 6.44
CA LEU A 97 -21.59 -13.43 6.09
C LEU A 97 -21.52 -14.46 7.24
N GLY A 98 -21.64 -15.74 6.91
CA GLY A 98 -21.43 -16.84 7.84
C GLY A 98 -19.96 -17.02 8.22
N LYS A 99 -19.70 -17.64 9.37
CA LYS A 99 -18.33 -17.83 9.91
C LYS A 99 -17.47 -18.85 9.15
N GLU A 100 -18.10 -19.73 8.37
CA GLU A 100 -17.42 -20.83 7.65
C GLU A 100 -16.90 -20.43 6.27
N ASN A 101 -17.05 -19.16 5.88
CA ASN A 101 -16.54 -18.67 4.59
C ASN A 101 -15.01 -18.67 4.55
N ASP A 102 -14.47 -18.99 3.37
CA ASP A 102 -13.04 -18.84 3.10
C ASP A 102 -12.73 -17.44 2.55
N PHE A 103 -11.92 -16.71 3.32
CA PHE A 103 -11.42 -15.37 2.96
C PHE A 103 -9.96 -15.37 2.50
N SER A 104 -9.36 -16.53 2.25
CA SER A 104 -7.97 -16.67 1.80
C SER A 104 -7.68 -15.86 0.53
N PHE A 105 -8.62 -15.86 -0.42
CA PHE A 105 -8.48 -15.11 -1.66
C PHE A 105 -8.54 -13.59 -1.45
N HIS A 106 -9.39 -13.11 -0.53
CA HIS A 106 -9.44 -11.70 -0.14
C HIS A 106 -8.12 -11.24 0.50
N LYS A 107 -7.53 -12.07 1.37
CA LYS A 107 -6.19 -11.83 1.95
C LYS A 107 -5.12 -11.79 0.85
N LYS A 108 -5.20 -12.69 -0.13
CA LYS A 108 -4.28 -12.75 -1.26
C LYS A 108 -4.35 -11.48 -2.11
N LEU A 109 -5.55 -11.00 -2.42
CA LEU A 109 -5.74 -9.72 -3.13
C LEU A 109 -5.21 -8.54 -2.33
N PHE A 110 -5.45 -8.50 -1.02
CA PHE A 110 -4.90 -7.46 -0.16
C PHE A 110 -3.36 -7.48 -0.11
N SER A 111 -2.75 -8.67 -0.17
CA SER A 111 -1.29 -8.79 -0.26
C SER A 111 -0.74 -8.29 -1.60
N LEU A 112 -1.52 -8.36 -2.67
CA LEU A 112 -1.16 -7.78 -3.97
C LEU A 112 -1.23 -6.26 -3.92
N SER A 113 -2.33 -5.69 -3.42
CA SER A 113 -2.44 -4.26 -3.14
C SER A 113 -3.34 -3.99 -1.94
N THR A 114 -2.85 -3.09 -1.08
CA THR A 114 -3.54 -2.63 0.13
C THR A 114 -4.60 -1.56 -0.14
N LYS A 115 -4.80 -1.19 -1.41
CA LYS A 115 -5.67 -0.11 -1.87
C LYS A 115 -6.86 -0.74 -2.60
N ILE A 116 -7.98 -0.91 -1.89
CA ILE A 116 -9.15 -1.63 -2.39
C ILE A 116 -10.31 -0.66 -2.60
N ILE A 117 -10.97 -0.76 -3.75
CA ILE A 117 -12.27 -0.15 -4.03
C ILE A 117 -13.25 -1.28 -4.33
N THR A 118 -14.47 -1.22 -3.80
CA THR A 118 -15.50 -2.22 -4.08
C THR A 118 -16.90 -1.61 -4.12
N THR A 119 -17.78 -2.25 -4.88
CA THR A 119 -19.23 -1.99 -4.87
C THR A 119 -19.99 -2.99 -4.00
N ASN A 120 -19.30 -3.96 -3.39
CA ASN A 120 -19.92 -5.00 -2.60
C ASN A 120 -20.31 -4.47 -1.22
N TYR A 121 -21.52 -4.80 -0.76
CA TYR A 121 -22.02 -4.35 0.55
C TYR A 121 -21.47 -5.20 1.71
N ASP A 122 -21.22 -6.49 1.44
CA ASP A 122 -20.76 -7.50 2.41
C ASP A 122 -19.42 -7.16 3.06
N ARG A 123 -19.08 -7.85 4.15
CA ARG A 123 -17.89 -7.56 4.96
C ARG A 123 -16.68 -8.42 4.61
N ALA A 124 -16.59 -9.02 3.42
CA ALA A 124 -15.57 -10.03 3.14
C ALA A 124 -14.12 -9.53 3.31
N PHE A 125 -13.82 -8.29 2.90
CA PHE A 125 -12.50 -7.71 3.12
C PHE A 125 -12.25 -7.36 4.59
N GLU A 126 -13.26 -6.88 5.30
CA GLU A 126 -13.17 -6.58 6.73
C GLU A 126 -12.99 -7.85 7.57
N GLU A 127 -13.60 -8.97 7.18
CA GLU A 127 -13.39 -10.30 7.80
C GLU A 127 -12.01 -10.88 7.43
N ALA A 128 -11.57 -10.67 6.19
CA ALA A 128 -10.25 -11.12 5.72
C ALA A 128 -9.12 -10.35 6.41
N VAL A 129 -9.28 -9.05 6.60
CA VAL A 129 -8.26 -8.13 7.11
C VAL A 129 -8.94 -7.15 8.09
N PRO A 130 -8.99 -7.46 9.40
CA PRO A 130 -9.74 -6.69 10.39
C PRO A 130 -9.38 -5.21 10.50
N GLU A 131 -8.14 -4.82 10.16
CA GLU A 131 -7.73 -3.41 10.15
C GLU A 131 -8.51 -2.55 9.15
N LEU A 132 -9.09 -3.15 8.10
CA LEU A 132 -9.88 -2.42 7.11
C LEU A 132 -11.19 -1.89 7.70
N GLN A 133 -11.65 -2.43 8.83
CA GLN A 133 -12.87 -1.96 9.49
C GLN A 133 -12.76 -0.48 9.92
N SER A 134 -11.58 -0.03 10.39
CA SER A 134 -11.34 1.38 10.76
C SER A 134 -10.85 2.23 9.59
N LYS A 135 -10.36 1.61 8.51
CA LYS A 135 -9.85 2.28 7.29
C LYS A 135 -10.86 2.32 6.15
N LYS A 136 -12.13 1.95 6.40
CA LYS A 136 -13.17 1.94 5.37
C LYS A 136 -13.87 3.28 5.21
N ALA A 137 -14.00 3.71 3.96
CA ALA A 137 -14.72 4.91 3.54
C ALA A 137 -15.92 4.54 2.67
N TYR A 138 -16.97 5.36 2.72
CA TYR A 138 -18.15 5.32 1.84
C TYR A 138 -18.79 6.71 1.79
N ARG A 139 -19.81 6.87 0.95
CA ARG A 139 -20.62 8.10 0.87
C ARG A 139 -21.13 8.46 2.28
N THR A 140 -20.91 9.71 2.72
CA THR A 140 -21.12 10.28 4.08
C THR A 140 -19.96 10.21 5.07
N LYS A 141 -18.86 9.49 4.77
CA LYS A 141 -17.64 9.47 5.60
C LYS A 141 -16.56 10.44 5.11
N ASP A 142 -16.81 11.74 5.26
CA ASP A 142 -15.95 12.79 4.70
C ASP A 142 -14.50 12.78 5.21
N TYR A 143 -14.28 12.40 6.47
CA TYR A 143 -12.93 12.31 7.04
C TYR A 143 -12.13 11.19 6.36
N GLU A 144 -12.68 9.99 6.30
CA GLU A 144 -12.04 8.83 5.68
C GLU A 144 -11.89 9.01 4.16
N LEU A 145 -12.89 9.58 3.48
CA LEU A 145 -12.84 9.92 2.05
C LEU A 145 -11.68 10.85 1.71
N ASN A 146 -11.41 11.86 2.54
CA ASN A 146 -10.28 12.76 2.33
C ASN A 146 -8.92 12.07 2.48
N ARG A 147 -8.85 11.07 3.35
CA ARG A 147 -7.63 10.30 3.61
C ARG A 147 -7.28 9.34 2.48
N LEU A 148 -8.27 8.83 1.72
CA LEU A 148 -8.03 7.90 0.61
C LEU A 148 -6.98 8.36 -0.41
N LYS A 149 -6.79 9.68 -0.58
CA LYS A 149 -5.82 10.25 -1.51
C LYS A 149 -4.37 10.10 -1.05
N LYS A 150 -4.14 9.98 0.25
CA LYS A 150 -2.82 9.96 0.89
C LYS A 150 -2.54 8.63 1.58
N ASP A 151 -3.57 7.97 2.07
CA ASP A 151 -3.43 6.76 2.85
C ASP A 151 -2.96 5.61 1.96
N PRO A 152 -1.91 4.88 2.39
CA PRO A 152 -1.32 3.77 1.64
C PRO A 152 -2.17 2.50 1.72
N ILE A 153 -3.09 2.44 2.69
CA ILE A 153 -3.96 1.31 2.97
C ILE A 153 -5.38 1.86 3.11
N PHE A 154 -6.31 1.40 2.29
CA PHE A 154 -7.70 1.81 2.40
C PHE A 154 -8.68 0.80 1.80
N LEU A 155 -9.93 0.88 2.26
CA LEU A 155 -11.08 0.20 1.68
C LEU A 155 -12.15 1.24 1.33
N PHE A 156 -12.37 1.50 0.04
CA PHE A 156 -13.42 2.41 -0.41
C PHE A 156 -14.63 1.61 -0.92
N LYS A 157 -15.72 1.62 -0.14
CA LYS A 157 -16.98 0.95 -0.49
C LYS A 157 -17.89 1.96 -1.19
N LEU A 158 -17.73 2.09 -2.50
CA LEU A 158 -18.35 3.16 -3.29
C LEU A 158 -19.88 3.13 -3.22
N HIS A 159 -20.48 1.93 -3.15
CA HIS A 159 -21.92 1.73 -3.07
C HIS A 159 -22.43 1.50 -1.65
N GLY A 160 -21.62 1.80 -0.64
CA GLY A 160 -22.00 1.69 0.77
C GLY A 160 -21.69 0.35 1.41
N CYS A 161 -22.15 0.20 2.65
CA CYS A 161 -21.84 -0.93 3.52
C CYS A 161 -23.07 -1.33 4.33
N ILE A 162 -23.25 -2.63 4.59
CA ILE A 162 -24.34 -3.13 5.44
C ILE A 162 -24.31 -2.63 6.88
N ASP A 163 -23.16 -2.11 7.35
CA ASP A 163 -23.08 -1.48 8.67
C ASP A 163 -23.90 -0.18 8.73
N HIS A 164 -24.08 0.51 7.60
CA HIS A 164 -24.79 1.80 7.48
C HIS A 164 -25.71 1.79 6.25
N LEU A 165 -26.97 1.40 6.45
CA LEU A 165 -27.96 1.22 5.37
C LEU A 165 -28.21 2.47 4.52
N ASP A 166 -28.12 3.67 5.10
CA ASP A 166 -28.34 4.93 4.37
C ASP A 166 -27.26 5.17 3.29
N SER A 167 -26.07 4.57 3.46
CA SER A 167 -24.98 4.66 2.48
C SER A 167 -25.17 3.75 1.26
N ILE A 168 -26.09 2.77 1.33
CA ILE A 168 -26.28 1.76 0.28
C ILE A 168 -26.89 2.42 -0.97
N ILE A 169 -26.28 2.13 -2.12
CA ILE A 169 -26.79 2.52 -3.44
C ILE A 169 -27.51 1.31 -4.03
N LEU A 170 -28.84 1.34 -4.07
CA LEU A 170 -29.66 0.20 -4.50
C LEU A 170 -30.67 0.58 -5.58
N PHE A 171 -31.48 1.62 -5.35
CA PHE A 171 -32.54 2.00 -6.28
C PHE A 171 -32.02 2.93 -7.39
N PRO A 172 -32.70 3.01 -8.55
CA PRO A 172 -32.30 3.92 -9.63
C PRO A 172 -32.06 5.36 -9.18
N SER A 173 -32.89 5.90 -8.28
CA SER A 173 -32.66 7.25 -7.74
C SER A 173 -31.33 7.38 -6.97
N ASP A 174 -30.86 6.34 -6.29
CA ASP A 174 -29.56 6.34 -5.59
C ASP A 174 -28.40 6.45 -6.58
N TYR A 175 -28.48 5.73 -7.70
CA TYR A 175 -27.48 5.82 -8.77
C TYR A 175 -27.49 7.20 -9.40
N ASN A 176 -28.67 7.73 -9.69
CA ASN A 176 -28.83 9.09 -10.23
C ASN A 176 -28.28 10.13 -9.24
N GLU A 177 -28.53 9.99 -7.94
CA GLU A 177 -27.99 10.87 -6.91
C GLU A 177 -26.46 10.84 -6.87
N LEU A 178 -25.87 9.65 -6.97
CA LEU A 178 -24.43 9.46 -6.94
C LEU A 178 -23.76 9.99 -8.22
N TYR A 179 -24.25 9.62 -9.40
CA TYR A 179 -23.55 9.85 -10.67
C TYR A 179 -24.03 11.09 -11.45
N ASP A 180 -25.30 11.50 -11.31
CA ASP A 180 -25.93 12.52 -12.19
C ASP A 180 -26.34 13.81 -11.48
N ILE A 181 -27.01 13.72 -10.32
CA ILE A 181 -27.69 14.85 -9.65
C ILE A 181 -26.72 15.65 -8.73
N LYS A 182 -25.53 15.10 -8.43
CA LYS A 182 -24.37 15.82 -7.87
C LYS A 182 -24.66 16.60 -6.57
N GLY A 183 -25.35 15.96 -5.63
CA GLY A 183 -25.39 16.44 -4.24
C GLY A 183 -23.97 16.55 -3.64
N ARG A 184 -23.80 17.35 -2.58
CA ARG A 184 -22.46 17.61 -1.97
C ARG A 184 -21.69 16.32 -1.65
N GLU A 185 -22.38 15.35 -1.06
CA GLU A 185 -21.77 14.08 -0.62
C GLU A 185 -21.40 13.17 -1.80
N ALA A 186 -22.25 13.12 -2.82
CA ALA A 186 -21.97 12.41 -4.07
C ALA A 186 -20.77 13.02 -4.81
N GLU A 187 -20.70 14.35 -4.90
CA GLU A 187 -19.57 15.03 -5.52
C GLU A 187 -18.26 14.81 -4.75
N HIS A 188 -18.29 14.73 -3.42
CA HIS A 188 -17.09 14.43 -2.65
C HIS A 188 -16.57 13.00 -2.95
N ALA A 189 -17.45 12.01 -2.90
CA ALA A 189 -17.08 10.61 -3.20
C ALA A 189 -16.57 10.46 -4.64
N LEU A 190 -17.25 11.06 -5.62
CA LEU A 190 -16.81 11.05 -7.01
C LEU A 190 -15.52 11.85 -7.24
N TYR A 191 -15.33 12.97 -6.56
CA TYR A 191 -14.07 13.72 -6.64
C TYR A 191 -12.89 12.90 -6.16
N VAL A 192 -13.04 12.17 -5.05
CA VAL A 192 -12.01 11.24 -4.56
C VAL A 192 -11.77 10.11 -5.56
N LEU A 193 -12.84 9.49 -6.08
CA LEU A 193 -12.73 8.45 -7.11
C LEU A 193 -11.99 8.96 -8.35
N ARG A 194 -12.36 10.14 -8.87
CA ARG A 194 -11.71 10.79 -10.02
C ARG A 194 -10.23 11.05 -9.75
N ASN A 195 -9.88 11.49 -8.54
CA ASN A 195 -8.48 11.71 -8.15
C ASN A 195 -7.68 10.40 -8.10
N LEU A 196 -8.28 9.31 -7.64
CA LEU A 196 -7.65 7.99 -7.65
C LEU A 196 -7.49 7.47 -9.09
N ILE A 197 -8.52 7.59 -9.93
CA ILE A 197 -8.44 7.23 -11.36
C ILE A 197 -7.31 8.04 -12.05
N PHE A 198 -7.15 9.31 -11.67
CA PHE A 198 -6.13 10.18 -12.23
C PHE A 198 -4.70 9.80 -11.85
N ASN A 199 -4.47 9.40 -10.58
CA ASN A 199 -3.12 9.18 -10.04
C ASN A 199 -2.72 7.71 -9.91
N LYS A 200 -3.63 6.75 -10.11
CA LYS A 200 -3.41 5.34 -9.81
C LYS A 200 -3.84 4.44 -10.96
N THR A 201 -3.26 3.25 -11.02
CA THR A 201 -3.63 2.22 -12.00
C THR A 201 -4.67 1.30 -11.38
N PHE A 202 -5.77 1.06 -12.08
CA PHE A 202 -6.86 0.23 -11.55
C PHE A 202 -6.80 -1.14 -12.20
N LEU A 203 -6.97 -2.19 -11.39
CA LEU A 203 -7.22 -3.54 -11.87
C LEU A 203 -8.62 -3.98 -11.42
N PHE A 204 -9.53 -4.12 -12.37
CA PHE A 204 -10.91 -4.56 -12.16
C PHE A 204 -10.99 -6.09 -12.14
N ILE A 205 -11.57 -6.64 -11.08
CA ILE A 205 -11.69 -8.09 -10.84
C ILE A 205 -13.12 -8.42 -10.41
N GLY A 206 -13.71 -9.44 -11.02
CA GLY A 206 -15.07 -9.90 -10.69
C GLY A 206 -16.18 -8.89 -11.03
N THR A 207 -15.91 -7.97 -11.95
CA THR A 207 -16.88 -7.00 -12.46
C THR A 207 -17.40 -7.41 -13.82
N SER A 208 -18.69 -7.17 -14.07
CA SER A 208 -19.27 -7.23 -15.42
C SER A 208 -19.46 -5.81 -15.93
N LEU A 209 -18.96 -5.51 -17.15
CA LEU A 209 -19.14 -4.19 -17.77
C LEU A 209 -20.60 -3.88 -18.14
N GLY A 210 -21.47 -4.91 -18.15
CA GLY A 210 -22.91 -4.74 -18.32
C GLY A 210 -23.64 -4.33 -17.05
N ASP A 211 -22.99 -4.38 -15.88
CA ASP A 211 -23.64 -4.08 -14.62
C ASP A 211 -23.86 -2.56 -14.48
N PRO A 212 -25.09 -2.10 -14.15
CA PRO A 212 -25.35 -0.69 -13.86
C PRO A 212 -24.39 -0.10 -12.81
N GLN A 213 -23.96 -0.94 -11.87
CA GLN A 213 -23.00 -0.63 -10.83
C GLN A 213 -21.62 -0.19 -11.35
N VAL A 214 -21.18 -0.78 -12.46
CA VAL A 214 -19.85 -0.54 -13.03
C VAL A 214 -19.90 0.56 -14.09
N LYS A 215 -21.05 0.70 -14.78
CA LYS A 215 -21.27 1.67 -15.85
C LYS A 215 -20.88 3.10 -15.46
N GLY A 216 -21.36 3.60 -14.31
CA GLY A 216 -21.04 4.97 -13.86
C GLY A 216 -19.55 5.21 -13.63
N ILE A 217 -18.82 4.20 -13.16
CA ILE A 217 -17.38 4.28 -12.91
C ILE A 217 -16.60 4.31 -14.22
N ILE A 218 -17.03 3.48 -15.18
CA ILE A 218 -16.47 3.47 -16.53
C ILE A 218 -16.71 4.81 -17.23
N GLU A 219 -17.85 5.45 -17.02
CA GLU A 219 -18.14 6.79 -17.53
C GLU A 219 -17.24 7.86 -16.89
N GLU A 220 -16.94 7.76 -15.59
CA GLU A 220 -15.97 8.65 -14.95
C GLU A 220 -14.54 8.43 -15.48
N ILE A 221 -14.14 7.19 -15.76
CA ILE A 221 -12.87 6.90 -16.44
C ILE A 221 -12.86 7.55 -17.82
N LYS A 222 -13.90 7.33 -18.64
CA LYS A 222 -14.05 7.94 -19.97
C LYS A 222 -13.96 9.47 -19.92
N ARG A 223 -14.58 10.10 -18.93
CA ARG A 223 -14.59 11.56 -18.75
C ARG A 223 -13.17 12.11 -18.54
N ILE A 224 -12.32 11.38 -17.80
CA ILE A 224 -10.95 11.79 -17.48
C ILE A 224 -9.99 11.54 -18.67
N GLN A 225 -10.22 10.49 -19.47
CA GLN A 225 -9.35 10.08 -20.57
C GLN A 225 -9.03 11.17 -21.61
N GLY A 226 -9.96 12.08 -21.88
CA GLY A 226 -9.78 13.10 -22.92
C GLY A 226 -8.63 14.07 -22.65
N ILE A 227 -8.05 14.03 -21.45
CA ILE A 227 -7.01 14.96 -20.99
C ILE A 227 -5.68 14.20 -20.68
N TYR A 228 -5.72 12.90 -20.33
CA TYR A 228 -4.54 12.12 -19.92
C TYR A 228 -4.60 10.64 -20.33
N GLY A 229 -3.44 10.05 -20.63
CA GLY A 229 -3.30 8.71 -21.21
C GLY A 229 -3.12 7.54 -20.22
N GLN A 230 -3.51 7.68 -18.94
CA GLN A 230 -3.37 6.60 -17.95
C GLN A 230 -4.17 5.36 -18.38
N LYS A 231 -3.53 4.19 -18.33
CA LYS A 231 -4.17 2.90 -18.63
C LYS A 231 -4.58 2.20 -17.33
N HIS A 232 -5.77 1.64 -17.35
CA HIS A 232 -6.34 0.75 -16.36
C HIS A 232 -6.55 -0.64 -17.00
N TYR A 233 -6.81 -1.64 -16.18
CA TYR A 233 -6.85 -3.04 -16.58
C TYR A 233 -8.08 -3.75 -16.03
N ILE A 234 -8.63 -4.69 -16.79
CA ILE A 234 -9.78 -5.50 -16.35
C ILE A 234 -9.57 -6.95 -16.72
N ILE A 235 -9.82 -7.87 -15.78
CA ILE A 235 -9.80 -9.31 -16.08
C ILE A 235 -11.16 -9.71 -16.66
N VAL A 236 -11.17 -10.24 -17.89
CA VAL A 236 -12.41 -10.56 -18.62
C VAL A 236 -12.37 -11.96 -19.21
N PHE A 237 -13.54 -12.61 -19.20
CA PHE A 237 -13.75 -13.93 -19.81
C PHE A 237 -14.20 -13.85 -21.28
N LYS A 238 -14.76 -12.70 -21.69
CA LYS A 238 -15.16 -12.44 -23.08
C LYS A 238 -14.55 -11.13 -23.55
N PRO A 239 -14.19 -11.03 -24.85
CA PRO A 239 -13.80 -9.77 -25.45
C PRO A 239 -14.85 -8.69 -25.19
N LEU A 240 -14.39 -7.49 -24.86
CA LEU A 240 -15.28 -6.36 -24.64
C LEU A 240 -15.94 -5.96 -25.97
N GLU A 241 -17.26 -5.86 -26.00
CA GLU A 241 -18.01 -5.43 -27.20
C GLU A 241 -17.60 -4.02 -27.66
N ASN A 242 -17.19 -3.17 -26.71
CA ASN A 242 -16.64 -1.83 -26.96
C ASN A 242 -15.39 -1.61 -26.11
N PRO A 243 -14.20 -2.03 -26.56
CA PRO A 243 -12.98 -1.89 -25.79
C PRO A 243 -12.65 -0.40 -25.63
N LEU A 244 -12.47 0.01 -24.38
CA LEU A 244 -11.99 1.33 -24.03
C LEU A 244 -10.48 1.37 -24.20
N ASN A 245 -9.95 2.36 -24.94
CA ASN A 245 -8.49 2.56 -25.04
C ASN A 245 -7.82 2.71 -23.67
N SER A 246 -8.59 3.14 -22.66
CA SER A 246 -8.21 3.32 -21.25
C SER A 246 -8.14 2.03 -20.46
N LEU A 247 -8.87 1.00 -20.88
CA LEU A 247 -9.20 -0.15 -20.07
C LEU A 247 -8.78 -1.38 -20.86
N ALA A 248 -7.53 -1.78 -20.66
CA ALA A 248 -6.94 -2.91 -21.36
C ALA A 248 -7.45 -4.23 -20.75
N PRO A 249 -8.02 -5.13 -21.55
CA PRO A 249 -8.46 -6.43 -21.07
C PRO A 249 -7.26 -7.35 -20.80
N ILE A 250 -7.36 -8.13 -19.73
CA ILE A 250 -6.56 -9.31 -19.45
C ILE A 250 -7.50 -10.49 -19.65
N GLU A 251 -7.38 -11.14 -20.80
CA GLU A 251 -8.28 -12.22 -21.20
C GLU A 251 -7.93 -13.51 -20.46
N VAL A 252 -8.94 -14.11 -19.84
CA VAL A 252 -8.87 -15.43 -19.19
C VAL A 252 -9.88 -16.37 -19.83
N THR A 253 -9.58 -17.66 -19.87
CA THR A 253 -10.49 -18.66 -20.45
C THR A 253 -11.56 -19.14 -19.47
N SER A 254 -11.45 -18.78 -18.18
CA SER A 254 -12.41 -19.10 -17.11
C SER A 254 -12.16 -18.22 -15.88
N TYR A 255 -13.19 -17.96 -15.07
CA TYR A 255 -13.01 -17.32 -13.75
C TYR A 255 -12.10 -18.11 -12.80
N THR A 256 -11.94 -19.41 -13.03
CA THR A 256 -11.00 -20.26 -12.29
C THR A 256 -9.53 -19.92 -12.53
N GLU A 257 -9.21 -19.19 -13.60
CA GLU A 257 -7.85 -18.72 -13.89
C GLU A 257 -7.53 -17.38 -13.20
N VAL A 258 -8.52 -16.68 -12.64
CA VAL A 258 -8.29 -15.40 -11.94
C VAL A 258 -7.24 -15.58 -10.83
N PRO A 259 -7.30 -16.61 -9.95
CA PRO A 259 -6.24 -16.86 -8.98
C PRO A 259 -4.83 -17.00 -9.59
N GLU A 260 -4.70 -17.61 -10.77
CA GLU A 260 -3.41 -17.77 -11.46
C GLU A 260 -2.88 -16.44 -12.00
N VAL A 261 -3.76 -15.53 -12.44
CA VAL A 261 -3.38 -14.15 -12.78
C VAL A 261 -2.84 -13.45 -11.54
N ILE A 262 -3.55 -13.56 -10.41
CA ILE A 262 -3.15 -12.93 -9.15
C ILE A 262 -1.81 -13.49 -8.66
N ASP A 263 -1.57 -14.80 -8.80
CA ASP A 263 -0.27 -15.41 -8.47
C ASP A 263 0.87 -14.82 -9.31
N GLN A 264 0.69 -14.68 -10.62
CA GLN A 264 1.71 -14.04 -11.47
C GLN A 264 1.97 -12.58 -11.07
N LEU A 265 0.92 -11.82 -10.72
CA LEU A 265 1.07 -10.45 -10.25
C LEU A 265 1.79 -10.37 -8.89
N LEU A 266 1.54 -11.33 -7.99
CA LEU A 266 2.25 -11.45 -6.72
C LEU A 266 3.72 -11.83 -6.92
N GLU A 267 4.04 -12.72 -7.85
CA GLU A 267 5.42 -13.02 -8.21
C GLU A 267 6.14 -11.77 -8.74
N ILE A 268 5.49 -10.99 -9.61
CA ILE A 268 6.02 -9.69 -10.08
C ILE A 268 6.29 -8.76 -8.90
N LYS A 269 5.33 -8.64 -7.97
CA LYS A 269 5.47 -7.85 -6.75
C LYS A 269 6.64 -8.33 -5.90
N GLN A 270 6.77 -9.63 -5.66
CA GLN A 270 7.86 -10.22 -4.90
C GLN A 270 9.21 -10.01 -5.56
N VAL A 271 9.30 -10.14 -6.89
CA VAL A 271 10.52 -9.87 -7.65
C VAL A 271 10.87 -8.38 -7.58
N ALA A 272 9.89 -7.49 -7.66
CA ALA A 272 10.08 -6.06 -7.46
C ALA A 272 10.62 -5.80 -6.05
N GLU A 273 9.98 -6.35 -5.02
CA GLU A 273 10.38 -6.26 -3.61
C GLU A 273 11.72 -6.94 -3.30
N ALA A 274 12.13 -7.95 -4.06
CA ALA A 274 13.43 -8.61 -3.92
C ALA A 274 14.56 -7.88 -4.65
N LYS A 275 14.24 -7.15 -5.72
CA LYS A 275 15.15 -6.19 -6.35
C LYS A 275 15.35 -4.95 -5.50
N LYS A 276 14.41 -4.67 -4.59
CA LYS A 276 14.55 -3.62 -3.59
C LYS A 276 15.65 -4.00 -2.59
N GLY A 277 16.71 -3.21 -2.50
CA GLY A 277 17.99 -3.56 -1.86
C GLY A 277 17.89 -3.80 -0.34
N ASN A 278 18.99 -4.23 0.31
CA ASN A 278 19.07 -4.42 1.77
C ASN A 278 18.53 -3.23 2.58
N GLN A 279 18.67 -2.01 2.05
CA GLN A 279 18.17 -0.79 2.66
C GLN A 279 16.64 -0.69 2.64
N GLU A 280 15.98 -1.09 1.55
CA GLU A 280 14.51 -1.09 1.45
C GLU A 280 13.87 -2.18 2.30
N LYS A 281 14.53 -3.34 2.45
CA LYS A 281 14.11 -4.36 3.43
C LYS A 281 14.14 -3.81 4.85
N ILE A 282 15.20 -3.12 5.24
CA ILE A 282 15.32 -2.47 6.55
C ILE A 282 14.21 -1.42 6.73
N LEU A 283 13.95 -0.59 5.73
CA LEU A 283 12.88 0.42 5.78
C LEU A 283 11.48 -0.21 5.85
N SER A 284 11.25 -1.33 5.16
CA SER A 284 9.99 -2.09 5.21
C SER A 284 9.77 -2.74 6.59
N ASP A 285 10.80 -3.33 7.18
CA ASP A 285 10.72 -3.91 8.52
C ASP A 285 10.52 -2.83 9.59
N GLN A 286 11.18 -1.67 9.46
CA GLN A 286 10.91 -0.50 10.32
C GLN A 286 9.48 0.01 10.17
N LEU A 287 8.93 0.00 8.95
CA LEU A 287 7.56 0.44 8.71
C LEU A 287 6.56 -0.46 9.43
N LYS A 288 6.72 -1.78 9.33
CA LYS A 288 5.87 -2.74 10.06
C LYS A 288 5.94 -2.53 11.57
N GLU A 289 7.13 -2.25 12.10
CA GLU A 289 7.28 -2.01 13.53
C GLU A 289 6.64 -0.71 13.98
N SER A 290 6.79 0.36 13.19
CA SER A 290 6.12 1.64 13.45
C SER A 290 4.60 1.50 13.39
N GLU A 291 4.05 0.71 12.47
CA GLU A 291 2.61 0.43 12.40
C GLU A 291 2.09 -0.29 13.65
N LYS A 292 2.84 -1.26 14.18
CA LYS A 292 2.50 -1.92 15.46
C LYS A 292 2.55 -0.94 16.63
N GLU A 293 3.57 -0.09 16.69
CA GLU A 293 3.72 0.92 17.74
C GLU A 293 2.53 1.90 17.74
N ILE A 294 2.11 2.36 16.56
CA ILE A 294 0.92 3.22 16.40
C ILE A 294 -0.34 2.53 16.94
N ILE A 295 -0.55 1.25 16.62
CA ILE A 295 -1.69 0.48 17.13
C ILE A 295 -1.64 0.39 18.66
N SER A 296 -0.48 0.04 19.22
CA SER A 296 -0.28 -0.04 20.68
C SER A 296 -0.56 1.31 21.37
N LEU A 297 -0.07 2.41 20.79
CA LEU A 297 -0.30 3.76 21.32
C LEU A 297 -1.77 4.17 21.24
N THR A 298 -2.48 3.78 20.18
CA THR A 298 -3.94 3.99 20.08
C THR A 298 -4.68 3.26 21.18
N GLU A 299 -4.35 1.99 21.43
CA GLU A 299 -4.98 1.21 22.51
C GLU A 299 -4.68 1.77 23.91
N GLU A 300 -3.48 2.30 24.14
CA GLU A 300 -3.14 2.96 25.42
C GLU A 300 -3.91 4.28 25.57
N LEU A 301 -4.00 5.08 24.50
CA LEU A 301 -4.71 6.35 24.48
C LEU A 301 -6.20 6.21 24.81
N ASP A 302 -6.83 5.12 24.36
CA ASP A 302 -8.25 4.81 24.62
C ASP A 302 -8.51 4.44 26.09
N LYS A 303 -7.52 3.86 26.77
CA LYS A 303 -7.60 3.43 28.18
C LYS A 303 -7.20 4.54 29.15
N GLU A 304 -6.39 5.49 28.69
CA GLU A 304 -5.85 6.55 29.53
C GLU A 304 -6.90 7.63 29.86
N LYS A 305 -7.03 7.96 31.14
CA LYS A 305 -7.99 8.97 31.64
C LYS A 305 -7.31 10.28 32.01
N ASN A 306 -6.01 10.28 32.27
CA ASN A 306 -5.27 11.48 32.62
C ASN A 306 -5.01 12.33 31.37
N GLU A 307 -5.53 13.56 31.35
CA GLU A 307 -5.45 14.46 30.18
C GLU A 307 -4.01 14.76 29.74
N ASN A 308 -3.10 14.99 30.68
CA ASN A 308 -1.70 15.28 30.36
C ASN A 308 -1.00 14.06 29.74
N LYS A 309 -1.28 12.86 30.27
CA LYS A 309 -0.73 11.62 29.71
C LYS A 309 -1.33 11.30 28.34
N ARG A 310 -2.63 11.55 28.14
CA ARG A 310 -3.27 11.45 26.82
C ARG A 310 -2.63 12.39 25.81
N GLN A 311 -2.37 13.65 26.17
CA GLN A 311 -1.74 14.61 25.27
C GLN A 311 -0.34 14.16 24.85
N SER A 312 0.45 13.62 25.79
CA SER A 312 1.77 13.06 25.49
C SER A 312 1.68 11.85 24.55
N LEU A 313 0.78 10.91 24.82
CA LEU A 313 0.56 9.73 23.98
C LEU A 313 0.07 10.11 22.58
N LEU A 314 -0.77 11.14 22.46
CA LEU A 314 -1.22 11.65 21.18
C LEU A 314 -0.06 12.21 20.36
N LEU A 315 0.80 13.04 20.97
CA LEU A 315 1.99 13.57 20.29
C LEU A 315 2.94 12.46 19.84
N GLU A 316 3.13 11.43 20.67
CA GLU A 316 3.96 10.28 20.34
C GLU A 316 3.37 9.43 19.20
N ARG A 317 2.05 9.20 19.20
CA ARG A 317 1.34 8.52 18.12
C ARG A 317 1.43 9.30 16.81
N GLU A 318 1.17 10.60 16.84
CA GLU A 318 1.24 11.44 15.64
C GLU A 318 2.67 11.52 15.10
N ALA A 319 3.68 11.62 15.97
CA ALA A 319 5.08 11.57 15.55
C ALA A 319 5.42 10.24 14.83
N ASN A 320 5.00 9.10 15.40
CA ASN A 320 5.17 7.78 14.79
C ASN A 320 4.41 7.65 13.46
N SER A 321 3.19 8.19 13.39
CA SER A 321 2.39 8.25 12.16
C SER A 321 3.11 8.99 11.05
N HIS A 322 3.59 10.21 11.33
CA HIS A 322 4.37 10.99 10.37
C HIS A 322 5.68 10.29 9.97
N ALA A 323 6.39 9.66 10.91
CA ALA A 323 7.59 8.87 10.57
C ALA A 323 7.26 7.67 9.65
N SER A 324 6.13 6.99 9.89
CA SER A 324 5.63 5.91 9.02
C SER A 324 5.26 6.40 7.62
N ILE A 325 4.62 7.56 7.49
CA ILE A 325 4.32 8.16 6.18
C ILE A 325 5.63 8.54 5.47
N GLY A 326 6.60 9.12 6.20
CA GLY A 326 7.93 9.42 5.67
C GLY A 326 8.67 8.18 5.16
N LEU A 327 8.55 7.03 5.85
CA LEU A 327 9.10 5.75 5.40
C LEU A 327 8.48 5.29 4.08
N LYS A 328 7.17 5.50 3.90
CA LYS A 328 6.46 5.13 2.67
C LYS A 328 6.88 5.97 1.48
N HIS A 329 6.96 7.29 1.65
CA HIS A 329 7.51 8.18 0.63
C HIS A 329 8.96 7.83 0.29
N HIS A 330 9.78 7.48 1.29
CA HIS A 330 11.15 7.04 1.06
C HIS A 330 11.20 5.76 0.20
N LEU A 331 10.41 4.74 0.56
CA LEU A 331 10.30 3.50 -0.22
C LEU A 331 9.77 3.72 -1.66
N ALA A 332 9.04 4.81 -1.89
CA ALA A 332 8.58 5.23 -3.21
C ALA A 332 9.61 6.10 -3.97
N GLY A 333 10.77 6.41 -3.38
CA GLY A 333 11.77 7.32 -3.95
C GLY A 333 11.39 8.81 -3.86
N GLU A 334 10.32 9.16 -3.16
CA GLU A 334 9.79 10.51 -2.98
C GLU A 334 10.50 11.23 -1.82
N TYR A 335 11.82 11.40 -1.93
CA TYR A 335 12.68 11.82 -0.82
C TYR A 335 12.34 13.20 -0.22
N LEU A 336 11.82 14.12 -1.03
CA LEU A 336 11.41 15.45 -0.57
C LEU A 336 10.16 15.37 0.32
N ASP A 337 9.17 14.57 -0.06
CA ASP A 337 7.97 14.37 0.74
C ASP A 337 8.27 13.55 1.99
N ALA A 338 9.14 12.54 1.89
CA ALA A 338 9.69 11.85 3.05
C ALA A 338 10.33 12.82 4.06
N SER A 339 11.14 13.76 3.56
CA SER A 339 11.82 14.78 4.40
C SER A 339 10.82 15.70 5.12
N LYS A 340 9.72 16.08 4.48
CA LYS A 340 8.66 16.89 5.12
C LYS A 340 8.00 16.14 6.27
N GLU A 341 7.68 14.87 6.06
CA GLU A 341 7.02 14.04 7.06
C GLU A 341 7.95 13.74 8.25
N TYR A 342 9.23 13.44 8.01
CA TYR A 342 10.20 13.28 9.09
C TYR A 342 10.42 14.58 9.87
N LYS A 343 10.38 15.74 9.20
CA LYS A 343 10.45 17.04 9.86
C LYS A 343 9.29 17.22 10.85
N ILE A 344 8.06 16.93 10.42
CA ILE A 344 6.88 17.00 11.31
C ILE A 344 7.03 16.02 12.47
N ALA A 345 7.47 14.79 12.20
CA ALA A 345 7.68 13.77 13.24
C ALA A 345 8.65 14.23 14.34
N VAL A 346 9.76 14.88 13.98
CA VAL A 346 10.73 15.38 14.97
C VAL A 346 10.30 16.68 15.64
N GLU A 347 9.42 17.48 15.03
CA GLU A 347 8.79 18.63 15.68
C GLU A 347 7.82 18.18 16.79
N LEU A 348 7.11 17.06 16.56
CA LEU A 348 6.21 16.45 17.54
C LEU A 348 6.96 15.66 18.62
N LYS A 349 8.05 14.98 18.25
CA LYS A 349 8.92 14.21 19.16
C LYS A 349 10.40 14.62 18.96
N PRO A 350 10.89 15.65 19.67
CA PRO A 350 12.24 16.20 19.46
C PRO A 350 13.42 15.25 19.71
N ARG A 351 13.20 14.12 20.39
CA ARG A 351 14.23 13.08 20.63
C ARG A 351 13.98 11.81 19.82
N PHE A 352 13.40 11.94 18.63
CA PHE A 352 13.06 10.80 17.79
C PHE A 352 14.24 10.36 16.90
N ALA A 353 15.18 9.62 17.51
CA ALA A 353 16.42 9.21 16.85
C ALA A 353 16.21 8.49 15.51
N VAL A 354 15.19 7.61 15.44
CA VAL A 354 14.84 6.86 14.21
C VAL A 354 14.42 7.79 13.09
N ALA A 355 13.52 8.75 13.35
CA ALA A 355 13.07 9.72 12.35
C ALA A 355 14.22 10.62 11.86
N TYR A 356 15.11 11.07 12.75
CA TYR A 356 16.30 11.81 12.35
C TYR A 356 17.23 11.00 11.45
N SER A 357 17.48 9.73 11.80
CA SER A 357 18.33 8.86 10.96
C SER A 357 17.70 8.62 9.59
N ASN A 358 16.41 8.30 9.54
CA ASN A 358 15.72 8.04 8.27
C ASN A 358 15.63 9.30 7.39
N TRP A 359 15.50 10.48 7.99
CA TRP A 359 15.61 11.75 7.28
C TRP A 359 17.00 11.95 6.67
N GLY A 360 18.06 11.70 7.43
CA GLY A 360 19.43 11.74 6.90
C GLY A 360 19.64 10.78 5.73
N VAL A 361 19.08 9.57 5.80
CA VAL A 361 19.14 8.61 4.69
C VAL A 361 18.36 9.12 3.47
N ALA A 362 17.15 9.66 3.64
CA ALA A 362 16.38 10.20 2.52
C ALA A 362 17.12 11.35 1.81
N LEU A 363 17.78 12.23 2.56
CA LEU A 363 18.63 13.30 2.01
C LEU A 363 19.85 12.74 1.27
N THR A 364 20.46 11.69 1.81
CA THR A 364 21.59 10.98 1.17
C THR A 364 21.16 10.37 -0.17
N SER A 365 20.02 9.68 -0.20
CA SER A 365 19.47 9.10 -1.43
C SER A 365 19.10 10.18 -2.46
N LEU A 366 18.57 11.32 -2.00
CA LEU A 366 18.30 12.46 -2.87
C LEU A 366 19.60 13.08 -3.44
N ALA A 367 20.66 13.15 -2.65
CA ALA A 367 21.96 13.67 -3.09
C ALA A 367 22.53 12.85 -4.26
N GLN A 368 22.36 11.52 -4.23
CA GLN A 368 22.87 10.61 -5.27
C GLN A 368 22.22 10.79 -6.65
N VAL A 369 21.05 11.43 -6.72
CA VAL A 369 20.30 11.67 -7.97
C VAL A 369 20.29 13.14 -8.40
N LYS A 370 21.00 14.01 -7.69
CA LYS A 370 21.05 15.46 -7.93
C LYS A 370 22.39 15.89 -8.52
N SER A 371 22.46 17.14 -9.00
CA SER A 371 23.72 17.72 -9.47
C SER A 371 24.75 17.78 -8.34
N GLU A 372 26.04 17.78 -8.64
CA GLU A 372 27.11 17.76 -7.60
C GLU A 372 26.96 18.89 -6.57
N VAL A 373 26.61 20.10 -7.02
CA VAL A 373 26.43 21.27 -6.15
C VAL A 373 25.24 21.08 -5.20
N GLU A 374 24.13 20.55 -5.69
CA GLU A 374 22.97 20.22 -4.86
C GLU A 374 23.26 19.04 -3.92
N ALA A 375 24.01 18.04 -4.41
CA ALA A 375 24.37 16.85 -3.66
C ALA A 375 25.20 17.21 -2.42
N GLU A 376 26.18 18.11 -2.54
CA GLU A 376 27.00 18.54 -1.39
C GLU A 376 26.18 19.18 -0.26
N ALA A 377 25.22 20.05 -0.62
CA ALA A 377 24.32 20.66 0.36
C ALA A 377 23.44 19.61 1.05
N LEU A 378 22.92 18.64 0.28
CA LEU A 378 22.09 17.55 0.79
C LEU A 378 22.89 16.59 1.69
N TYR A 379 24.12 16.26 1.33
CA TYR A 379 25.03 15.48 2.19
C TYR A 379 25.29 16.22 3.50
N THR A 380 25.59 17.51 3.44
CA THR A 380 25.82 18.32 4.64
C THR A 380 24.59 18.34 5.55
N GLU A 381 23.39 18.55 4.99
CA GLU A 381 22.15 18.48 5.75
C GLU A 381 21.91 17.09 6.34
N SER A 382 22.25 16.02 5.61
CA SER A 382 22.14 14.64 6.11
C SER A 382 23.00 14.41 7.35
N PHE A 383 24.23 14.97 7.38
CA PHE A 383 25.14 14.86 8.52
C PHE A 383 24.55 15.51 9.77
N GLU A 384 23.88 16.65 9.63
CA GLU A 384 23.17 17.29 10.74
C GLU A 384 22.06 16.41 11.30
N LYS A 385 21.30 15.71 10.44
CA LYS A 385 20.25 14.79 10.92
C LYS A 385 20.84 13.59 11.62
N PHE A 386 21.90 12.97 11.09
CA PHE A 386 22.59 11.88 11.77
C PHE A 386 23.18 12.33 13.12
N GLN A 387 23.74 13.54 13.18
CA GLN A 387 24.21 14.12 14.43
C GLN A 387 23.08 14.26 15.45
N LYS A 388 21.90 14.75 15.05
CA LYS A 388 20.72 14.83 15.93
C LYS A 388 20.20 13.45 16.35
N ALA A 389 20.29 12.45 15.47
CA ALA A 389 19.92 11.07 15.79
C ALA A 389 20.80 10.52 16.92
N VAL A 390 22.12 10.66 16.82
CA VAL A 390 23.05 10.17 17.85
C VAL A 390 23.07 11.04 19.11
N GLN A 391 22.72 12.32 19.03
CA GLN A 391 22.47 13.14 20.23
C GLN A 391 21.22 12.68 20.98
N SER A 392 20.18 12.23 20.25
CA SER A 392 18.94 11.72 20.85
C SER A 392 19.12 10.32 21.43
N LYS A 393 19.89 9.47 20.75
CA LYS A 393 20.20 8.10 21.15
C LYS A 393 21.68 7.77 20.85
N PRO A 394 22.60 7.95 21.82
CA PRO A 394 24.04 7.80 21.61
C PRO A 394 24.52 6.41 21.24
N ASP A 395 23.74 5.37 21.53
CA ASP A 395 24.02 3.98 21.17
C ASP A 395 23.35 3.54 19.86
N TYR A 396 22.77 4.48 19.08
CA TYR A 396 22.08 4.16 17.84
C TYR A 396 23.05 3.87 16.70
N HIS A 397 23.52 2.63 16.62
CA HIS A 397 24.56 2.21 15.69
C HIS A 397 24.17 2.38 14.21
N GLU A 398 22.89 2.26 13.84
CA GLU A 398 22.42 2.49 12.48
C GLU A 398 22.68 3.93 12.03
N ALA A 399 22.49 4.92 12.90
CA ALA A 399 22.76 6.31 12.56
C ALA A 399 24.24 6.57 12.28
N TYR A 400 25.14 5.93 13.03
CA TYR A 400 26.59 6.01 12.77
C TYR A 400 26.97 5.35 11.44
N ASN A 401 26.41 4.17 11.14
CA ASN A 401 26.68 3.48 9.88
C ASN A 401 26.15 4.28 8.68
N ASN A 402 24.93 4.80 8.77
CA ASN A 402 24.34 5.63 7.71
C ASN A 402 25.14 6.93 7.50
N TRP A 403 25.63 7.53 8.59
CA TRP A 403 26.50 8.70 8.51
C TRP A 403 27.83 8.39 7.82
N GLY A 404 28.48 7.27 8.16
CA GLY A 404 29.71 6.82 7.50
C GLY A 404 29.52 6.58 6.00
N MET A 405 28.38 6.01 5.61
CA MET A 405 28.02 5.85 4.20
C MET A 405 27.84 7.20 3.49
N ALA A 406 27.11 8.13 4.10
CA ALA A 406 26.88 9.45 3.53
C ALA A 406 28.19 10.25 3.38
N LEU A 407 29.10 10.17 4.36
CA LEU A 407 30.45 10.74 4.27
C LEU A 407 31.26 10.12 3.13
N SER A 408 31.17 8.79 2.96
CA SER A 408 31.84 8.09 1.87
C SER A 408 31.28 8.49 0.51
N GLY A 409 29.96 8.69 0.41
CA GLY A 409 29.29 9.18 -0.81
C GLY A 409 29.75 10.59 -1.19
N LEU A 410 29.82 11.52 -0.21
CA LEU A 410 30.37 12.86 -0.48
C LEU A 410 31.85 12.80 -0.85
N ALA A 411 32.65 11.94 -0.20
CA ALA A 411 34.08 11.80 -0.49
C ALA A 411 34.35 11.36 -1.94
N GLN A 412 33.44 10.59 -2.55
CA GLN A 412 33.54 10.18 -3.96
C GLN A 412 33.33 11.34 -4.94
N LEU A 413 32.67 12.43 -4.51
CA LEU A 413 32.46 13.64 -5.31
C LEU A 413 33.59 14.66 -5.15
N LYS A 414 34.52 14.45 -4.22
CA LYS A 414 35.62 15.37 -3.91
C LYS A 414 36.95 14.84 -4.43
N SER A 415 37.91 15.73 -4.63
CA SER A 415 39.28 15.36 -5.00
C SER A 415 40.26 15.53 -3.82
N ASP A 416 41.39 14.84 -3.93
CA ASP A 416 42.60 15.07 -3.12
C ASP A 416 42.37 15.02 -1.60
N SER A 417 42.82 16.07 -0.89
CA SER A 417 42.87 16.14 0.56
C SER A 417 41.49 16.21 1.23
N GLU A 418 40.48 16.74 0.54
CA GLU A 418 39.12 16.86 1.06
C GLU A 418 38.44 15.48 1.10
N ALA A 419 38.59 14.69 0.04
CA ALA A 419 38.12 13.31 -0.01
C ALA A 419 38.75 12.47 1.10
N GLU A 420 40.07 12.57 1.32
CA GLU A 420 40.75 11.79 2.38
C GLU A 420 40.28 12.20 3.79
N LYS A 421 39.98 13.49 4.03
CA LYS A 421 39.40 13.93 5.30
C LYS A 421 38.02 13.28 5.52
N LEU A 422 37.14 13.32 4.52
CA LEU A 422 35.81 12.72 4.58
C LEU A 422 35.87 11.20 4.78
N TYR A 423 36.78 10.51 4.10
CA TYR A 423 36.99 9.06 4.33
C TYR A 423 37.48 8.77 5.75
N ASN A 424 38.35 9.59 6.32
CA ASN A 424 38.79 9.43 7.71
C ASN A 424 37.63 9.64 8.69
N GLU A 425 36.79 10.65 8.47
CA GLU A 425 35.57 10.84 9.26
C GLU A 425 34.61 9.63 9.10
N ALA A 426 34.46 9.09 7.89
CA ALA A 426 33.64 7.89 7.64
C ALA A 426 34.17 6.67 8.42
N PHE A 427 35.49 6.46 8.44
CA PHE A 427 36.12 5.41 9.25
C PHE A 427 35.78 5.57 10.74
N GLU A 428 35.84 6.79 11.28
CA GLU A 428 35.48 7.06 12.67
C GLU A 428 34.01 6.76 12.95
N LYS A 429 33.08 7.15 12.06
CA LYS A 429 31.65 6.86 12.22
C LYS A 429 31.37 5.37 12.18
N PHE A 430 31.94 4.63 11.25
CA PHE A 430 31.77 3.18 11.22
C PHE A 430 32.34 2.49 12.47
N GLN A 431 33.49 2.95 12.98
CA GLN A 431 34.04 2.43 14.23
C GLN A 431 33.13 2.74 15.43
N GLN A 432 32.52 3.93 15.48
CA GLN A 432 31.49 4.26 16.47
C GLN A 432 30.26 3.38 16.33
N GLY A 433 29.81 3.08 15.11
CA GLY A 433 28.72 2.13 14.85
C GLY A 433 29.02 0.75 15.41
N ILE A 434 30.18 0.18 15.09
CA ILE A 434 30.62 -1.14 15.59
C ILE A 434 30.74 -1.15 17.12
N LYS A 435 31.30 -0.09 17.72
CA LYS A 435 31.41 0.03 19.18
C LYS A 435 30.04 -0.03 19.86
N ASN A 436 28.99 0.47 19.21
CA ASN A 436 27.62 0.46 19.69
C ASN A 436 26.81 -0.77 19.22
N GLY A 437 27.47 -1.84 18.77
CA GLY A 437 26.81 -3.10 18.39
C GLY A 437 26.44 -3.21 16.91
N GLY A 438 26.83 -2.25 16.08
CA GLY A 438 26.60 -2.25 14.64
C GLY A 438 27.47 -3.25 13.87
N ARG A 439 27.05 -3.51 12.63
CA ARG A 439 27.76 -4.42 11.70
C ARG A 439 29.05 -3.80 11.18
N SER A 440 30.05 -4.64 10.89
CA SER A 440 31.36 -4.20 10.39
C SER A 440 31.52 -4.24 8.87
N TYR A 441 30.51 -4.67 8.12
CA TYR A 441 30.65 -4.89 6.68
C TYR A 441 30.96 -3.61 5.90
N ASN A 442 30.22 -2.53 6.14
CA ASN A 442 30.47 -1.25 5.47
C ASN A 442 31.87 -0.69 5.74
N LEU A 443 32.42 -0.95 6.93
CA LEU A 443 33.81 -0.60 7.25
C LEU A 443 34.81 -1.42 6.43
N ALA A 444 34.53 -2.72 6.24
CA ALA A 444 35.34 -3.60 5.40
C ALA A 444 35.35 -3.10 3.94
N CYS A 445 34.17 -2.79 3.40
CA CYS A 445 34.02 -2.23 2.06
C CYS A 445 34.77 -0.91 1.90
N LEU A 446 34.65 0.02 2.87
CA LEU A 446 35.40 1.28 2.80
C LEU A 446 36.92 1.04 2.81
N TYR A 447 37.42 0.10 3.62
CA TYR A 447 38.84 -0.26 3.54
C TYR A 447 39.22 -0.88 2.19
N ALA A 448 38.33 -1.65 1.56
CA ALA A 448 38.56 -2.25 0.26
C ALA A 448 38.66 -1.17 -0.84
N ILE A 449 37.70 -0.25 -0.92
CA ILE A 449 37.71 0.88 -1.87
C ILE A 449 38.97 1.75 -1.70
N ARG A 450 39.45 1.88 -0.47
CA ARG A 450 40.69 2.63 -0.16
C ARG A 450 41.96 1.78 -0.27
N ASN A 451 41.88 0.58 -0.82
CA ASN A 451 42.98 -0.36 -1.05
C ASN A 451 43.80 -0.70 0.23
N LYS A 452 43.15 -0.72 1.40
CA LYS A 452 43.74 -1.05 2.70
C LYS A 452 43.50 -2.55 3.01
N LYS A 453 44.14 -3.44 2.23
CA LYS A 453 43.91 -4.90 2.20
C LYS A 453 43.73 -5.55 3.57
N GLU A 454 44.74 -5.44 4.45
CA GLU A 454 44.76 -6.15 5.73
C GLU A 454 43.53 -5.85 6.59
N LYS A 455 43.13 -4.56 6.65
CA LYS A 455 41.96 -4.13 7.42
C LYS A 455 40.67 -4.54 6.73
N ALA A 456 40.60 -4.41 5.40
CA ALA A 456 39.44 -4.83 4.62
C ALA A 456 39.10 -6.30 4.88
N LEU A 457 40.07 -7.20 4.68
CA LEU A 457 39.87 -8.64 4.85
C LEU A 457 39.56 -9.03 6.31
N LYS A 458 40.21 -8.39 7.29
CA LYS A 458 39.91 -8.60 8.71
C LYS A 458 38.45 -8.30 9.06
N TYR A 459 37.93 -7.16 8.63
CA TYR A 459 36.53 -6.79 8.92
C TYR A 459 35.53 -7.57 8.07
N LEU A 460 35.91 -7.99 6.87
CA LEU A 460 35.10 -8.88 6.05
C LEU A 460 34.91 -10.25 6.73
N GLU A 461 36.00 -10.88 7.15
CA GLU A 461 35.98 -12.16 7.85
C GLU A 461 35.16 -12.09 9.13
N HIS A 462 35.32 -11.01 9.92
CA HIS A 462 34.50 -10.77 11.10
C HIS A 462 32.99 -10.67 10.75
N SER A 463 32.64 -9.93 9.70
CA SER A 463 31.23 -9.76 9.27
C SER A 463 30.60 -11.07 8.78
N LEU A 464 31.36 -11.87 8.03
CA LEU A 464 30.95 -13.19 7.56
C LEU A 464 30.75 -14.17 8.73
N SER A 465 31.67 -14.18 9.71
CA SER A 465 31.57 -15.05 10.89
C SER A 465 30.31 -14.77 11.73
N ARG A 466 29.86 -13.51 11.76
CA ARG A 466 28.64 -13.07 12.46
C ARG A 466 27.37 -13.20 11.62
N HIS A 467 27.49 -13.64 10.37
CA HIS A 467 26.39 -13.73 9.42
C HIS A 467 25.73 -12.36 9.18
N ASP A 468 26.51 -11.28 9.33
CA ASP A 468 26.06 -9.90 9.09
C ASP A 468 25.87 -9.61 7.59
N VAL A 469 26.56 -10.40 6.74
CA VAL A 469 26.54 -10.40 5.28
C VAL A 469 26.70 -11.84 4.78
N SER A 470 26.10 -12.18 3.64
CA SER A 470 26.29 -13.49 3.00
C SER A 470 27.39 -13.45 1.94
N VAL A 471 27.97 -14.61 1.63
CA VAL A 471 29.03 -14.70 0.61
C VAL A 471 28.51 -14.25 -0.75
N GLU A 472 27.26 -14.55 -1.11
CA GLU A 472 26.67 -14.13 -2.39
C GLU A 472 26.56 -12.61 -2.51
N ILE A 473 26.33 -11.90 -1.41
CA ILE A 473 26.31 -10.43 -1.40
C ILE A 473 27.73 -9.92 -1.65
N VAL A 474 28.73 -10.44 -0.92
CA VAL A 474 30.13 -10.02 -1.07
C VAL A 474 30.66 -10.27 -2.48
N GLU A 475 30.33 -11.40 -3.09
CA GLU A 475 30.73 -11.76 -4.46
C GLU A 475 30.17 -10.81 -5.53
N LYS A 476 29.03 -10.16 -5.26
CA LYS A 476 28.37 -9.21 -6.17
C LYS A 476 28.69 -7.74 -5.88
N ASP A 477 29.24 -7.46 -4.70
CA ASP A 477 29.50 -6.11 -4.22
C ASP A 477 30.77 -5.52 -4.85
N LYS A 478 30.60 -4.46 -5.64
CA LYS A 478 31.66 -3.83 -6.45
C LYS A 478 32.82 -3.27 -5.62
N ASP A 479 32.59 -3.00 -4.33
CA ASP A 479 33.62 -2.50 -3.43
C ASP A 479 34.82 -3.46 -3.31
N TRP A 480 34.59 -4.75 -3.62
CA TRP A 480 35.59 -5.81 -3.59
C TRP A 480 36.23 -6.13 -4.95
N ASP A 481 35.90 -5.38 -6.02
CA ASP A 481 36.39 -5.67 -7.37
C ASP A 481 37.93 -5.68 -7.43
N GLY A 482 38.59 -4.80 -6.67
CA GLY A 482 40.05 -4.76 -6.55
C GLY A 482 40.69 -5.98 -5.86
N PHE A 483 39.90 -6.82 -5.19
CA PHE A 483 40.36 -8.00 -4.43
C PHE A 483 39.84 -9.33 -4.98
N ARG A 484 39.09 -9.33 -6.09
CA ARG A 484 38.47 -10.55 -6.65
C ARG A 484 39.46 -11.67 -6.93
N ASP A 485 40.67 -11.31 -7.35
CA ASP A 485 41.73 -12.26 -7.64
C ASP A 485 42.70 -12.53 -6.47
N ASP A 486 42.52 -11.83 -5.36
CA ASP A 486 43.35 -11.99 -4.17
C ASP A 486 43.12 -13.36 -3.51
N SER A 487 44.20 -14.06 -3.20
CA SER A 487 44.14 -15.41 -2.62
C SER A 487 43.55 -15.44 -1.21
N ASP A 488 43.80 -14.40 -0.39
CA ASP A 488 43.26 -14.34 0.96
C ASP A 488 41.75 -14.06 0.92
N PHE A 489 41.30 -13.19 0.01
CA PHE A 489 39.88 -12.94 -0.23
C PHE A 489 39.14 -14.22 -0.65
N LYS A 490 39.63 -14.93 -1.68
CA LYS A 490 39.05 -16.20 -2.12
C LYS A 490 38.98 -17.24 -0.99
N ARG A 491 40.03 -17.33 -0.17
CA ARG A 491 40.07 -18.22 1.00
C ARG A 491 38.99 -17.89 2.02
N ILE A 492 38.84 -16.61 2.41
CA ILE A 492 37.83 -16.17 3.38
C ILE A 492 36.42 -16.54 2.91
N LEU A 493 36.11 -16.32 1.62
CA LEU A 493 34.80 -16.68 1.08
C LEU A 493 34.57 -18.19 1.08
N SER A 494 35.57 -18.99 0.71
CA SER A 494 35.46 -20.46 0.69
C SER A 494 35.24 -21.07 2.08
N ASN A 495 35.86 -20.51 3.12
CA ASN A 495 35.76 -21.03 4.49
C ASN A 495 34.38 -20.79 5.12
N THR A 496 33.61 -19.85 4.60
CA THR A 496 32.26 -19.51 5.11
C THR A 496 31.13 -20.19 4.32
N LYS A 497 31.45 -20.85 3.19
CA LYS A 497 30.45 -21.57 2.36
C LYS A 497 30.10 -22.99 2.87
N GLY A 498 30.86 -23.50 3.85
CA GLY A 498 30.61 -24.80 4.49
C GLY A 498 29.96 -24.62 5.86
#